data_AF-A0A1H7VP45-F1
#
_entry.id   AF-A0A1H7VP45-F1
#
_cell.length_a   1.000
_cell.length_b   1.000
_cell.length_c   1.000
_cell.angle_alpha   90.00
_cell.angle_beta   90.00
_cell.angle_gamma   90.00
#
_symmetry.space_group_name_H-M   'P 1'
#
loop_
_entity.id
_entity.type
_entity.pdbx_description
1 polymer ?
#
loop_
_entity_poly.entity_id
_entity_poly.type
_entity_poly.pdbx_seq_one_letter_code
_entity_poly.pdbx_strand_id
1 'polypeptide(L)'
;MAVEKEQIKEVLPIGDQLRAMISQSFLTGKQLRDLLSSKGVFIDENDKNKSVPLLMNTILSPKEFLQLVENQQTKEEKFKVNTLTLPCKTDKPLLDIIPSNFSINKIIKENIVYKPNYKVKANPQFTYTGKDKKGIQLEYEIERENRTKDWVNTKTTHKALITIEKKANNEISLVLTKSYTSKETNEINEMVLRNLKDHFKNANIVKEEVDFVRILFRDFTNQNRIQFLYSFTSPALSRHLEFIEITDLNVHIDPNVDAPQEIKEFISGIEKLKINGKELQEHIFITKNDYHEKIIFSSISLKYKFNFNGIEGNCIIEYSFPAYLFKQSTNAEFQFDISINVNRKVKEFANVNELHKNISKIIENQKLEQFEKYKKLVE
;
A
#
# COMPACT_ATOMS: atom_id res chain seq x y z
N MET A 1 -29.23 -24.87 13.94
CA MET A 1 -28.62 -25.30 12.67
C MET A 1 -27.29 -24.59 12.53
N ALA A 2 -26.24 -25.28 12.93
CA ALA A 2 -24.91 -24.73 13.14
C ALA A 2 -23.89 -25.76 12.64
N VAL A 3 -23.78 -25.95 11.32
CA VAL A 3 -22.63 -26.62 10.68
C VAL A 3 -22.59 -26.13 9.23
N GLU A 4 -21.78 -25.10 8.93
CA GLU A 4 -21.37 -24.79 7.55
C GLU A 4 -20.13 -23.87 7.51
N LYS A 5 -19.29 -23.95 8.54
CA LYS A 5 -18.09 -23.10 8.68
C LYS A 5 -16.89 -23.96 9.06
N GLU A 6 -16.34 -24.67 8.07
CA GLU A 6 -14.93 -25.14 8.01
C GLU A 6 -14.65 -26.05 6.80
N GLN A 7 -15.68 -26.62 6.18
CA GLN A 7 -15.55 -27.67 5.14
C GLN A 7 -14.81 -27.28 3.85
N ILE A 8 -14.62 -26.00 3.53
CA ILE A 8 -13.94 -25.61 2.26
C ILE A 8 -12.43 -25.97 2.29
N LYS A 9 -11.84 -26.19 3.47
CA LYS A 9 -10.46 -26.70 3.57
C LYS A 9 -10.35 -28.23 3.52
N GLU A 10 -11.47 -28.96 3.54
CA GLU A 10 -11.48 -30.43 3.60
C GLU A 10 -11.68 -31.11 2.24
N VAL A 11 -12.11 -30.37 1.22
CA VAL A 11 -12.41 -30.91 -0.11
C VAL A 11 -11.59 -30.21 -1.19
N LEU A 12 -10.86 -30.99 -1.98
CA LEU A 12 -10.09 -30.49 -3.12
C LEU A 12 -11.03 -30.17 -4.29
N PRO A 13 -10.92 -28.97 -4.91
CA PRO A 13 -11.75 -28.63 -6.06
C PRO A 13 -11.47 -29.51 -7.26
N ILE A 14 -12.54 -29.93 -7.94
CA ILE A 14 -12.49 -30.67 -9.20
C ILE A 14 -13.49 -30.08 -10.21
N GLY A 15 -13.24 -30.32 -11.51
CA GLY A 15 -14.15 -29.92 -12.59
C GLY A 15 -14.51 -28.43 -12.57
N ASP A 16 -15.81 -28.12 -12.51
CA ASP A 16 -16.32 -26.74 -12.54
C ASP A 16 -15.91 -25.91 -11.31
N GLN A 17 -15.74 -26.55 -10.15
CA GLN A 17 -15.23 -25.88 -8.95
C GLN A 17 -13.78 -25.43 -9.18
N LEU A 18 -12.96 -26.30 -9.75
CA LEU A 18 -11.57 -25.97 -10.11
C LEU A 18 -11.53 -24.89 -11.18
N ARG A 19 -12.35 -24.99 -12.24
CA ARG A 19 -12.48 -23.95 -13.28
C ARG A 19 -12.74 -22.58 -12.67
N ALA A 20 -13.74 -22.48 -11.80
CA ALA A 20 -14.10 -21.22 -11.17
C ALA A 20 -12.93 -20.60 -10.39
N MET A 21 -12.07 -21.43 -9.78
CA MET A 21 -10.86 -20.98 -9.08
C MET A 21 -9.75 -20.51 -10.03
N ILE A 22 -9.37 -21.32 -11.01
CA ILE A 22 -8.18 -21.07 -11.85
C ILE A 22 -8.41 -20.00 -12.91
N SER A 23 -9.66 -19.76 -13.30
CA SER A 23 -10.04 -18.70 -14.23
C SER A 23 -9.88 -17.29 -13.65
N GLN A 24 -9.85 -17.15 -12.32
CA GLN A 24 -9.83 -15.85 -11.66
C GLN A 24 -8.60 -15.01 -12.01
N SER A 25 -8.78 -13.69 -12.12
CA SER A 25 -7.73 -12.75 -12.55
C SER A 25 -6.51 -12.70 -11.64
N PHE A 26 -6.57 -13.23 -10.41
CA PHE A 26 -5.43 -13.28 -9.50
C PHE A 26 -4.41 -14.37 -9.83
N LEU A 27 -4.81 -15.42 -10.53
CA LEU A 27 -3.88 -16.40 -11.09
C LEU A 27 -3.47 -15.95 -12.48
N THR A 28 -2.16 -15.88 -12.72
CA THR A 28 -1.60 -15.53 -14.04
C THR A 28 -1.51 -16.77 -14.92
N GLY A 29 -1.55 -16.60 -16.24
CA GLY A 29 -1.37 -17.72 -17.18
C GLY A 29 -0.03 -18.45 -16.97
N LYS A 30 1.01 -17.71 -16.57
CA LYS A 30 2.30 -18.29 -16.17
C LYS A 30 2.21 -19.22 -14.96
N GLN A 31 1.51 -18.81 -13.90
CA GLN A 31 1.33 -19.67 -12.71
C GLN A 31 0.58 -20.95 -13.06
N LEU A 32 -0.44 -20.88 -13.90
CA LEU A 32 -1.17 -22.06 -14.36
C LEU A 32 -0.30 -22.97 -15.24
N ARG A 33 0.52 -22.39 -16.11
CA ARG A 33 1.50 -23.13 -16.91
C ARG A 33 2.56 -23.81 -16.04
N ASP A 34 3.07 -23.11 -15.03
CA ASP A 34 4.07 -23.66 -14.11
C ASP A 34 3.48 -24.85 -13.32
N LEU A 35 2.19 -24.78 -12.93
CA LEU A 35 1.45 -25.89 -12.31
C LEU A 35 1.24 -27.08 -13.27
N LEU A 36 0.90 -26.82 -14.53
CA LEU A 36 0.83 -27.87 -15.55
C LEU A 36 2.20 -28.53 -15.76
N SER A 37 3.26 -27.72 -15.79
CA SER A 37 4.64 -28.20 -15.97
C SER A 37 5.08 -29.09 -14.81
N SER A 38 4.69 -28.75 -13.57
CA SER A 38 4.96 -29.63 -12.41
C SER A 38 4.20 -30.95 -12.47
N LYS A 39 3.12 -31.02 -13.25
CA LYS A 39 2.38 -32.24 -13.58
C LYS A 39 2.89 -32.95 -14.84
N GLY A 40 3.96 -32.46 -15.47
CA GLY A 40 4.54 -33.02 -16.70
C GLY A 40 3.84 -32.60 -17.98
N VAL A 41 2.92 -31.63 -17.94
CA VAL A 41 2.23 -31.08 -19.12
C VAL A 41 2.85 -29.73 -19.48
N PHE A 42 3.43 -29.65 -20.68
CA PHE A 42 4.10 -28.44 -21.15
C PHE A 42 3.27 -27.77 -22.24
N ILE A 43 3.05 -26.47 -22.09
CA ILE A 43 2.41 -25.62 -23.09
C ILE A 43 3.36 -24.47 -23.45
N ASP A 44 3.33 -24.05 -24.71
CA ASP A 44 4.19 -23.02 -25.28
C ASP A 44 3.83 -21.60 -24.78
N GLU A 45 2.54 -21.36 -24.56
CA GLU A 45 2.01 -20.04 -24.24
C GLU A 45 1.58 -19.90 -22.77
N ASN A 46 1.61 -18.65 -22.27
CA ASN A 46 1.05 -18.28 -20.98
C ASN A 46 -0.43 -17.87 -21.10
N ASP A 47 -1.21 -18.59 -21.90
CA ASP A 47 -2.63 -18.29 -22.13
C ASP A 47 -3.52 -19.19 -21.25
N LYS A 48 -4.41 -18.54 -20.48
CA LYS A 48 -5.41 -19.23 -19.68
C LYS A 48 -6.37 -20.06 -20.52
N ASN A 49 -6.67 -19.65 -21.75
CA ASN A 49 -7.56 -20.41 -22.62
C ASN A 49 -7.00 -21.81 -22.94
N LYS A 50 -5.66 -21.95 -22.93
CA LYS A 50 -4.97 -23.24 -23.07
C LYS A 50 -4.79 -23.95 -21.73
N SER A 51 -4.36 -23.23 -20.68
CA SER A 51 -4.04 -23.87 -19.40
C SER A 51 -5.26 -24.35 -18.61
N VAL A 52 -6.36 -23.59 -18.62
CA VAL A 52 -7.54 -23.87 -17.78
C VAL A 52 -8.21 -25.20 -18.16
N PRO A 53 -8.54 -25.48 -19.45
CA PRO A 53 -9.15 -26.76 -19.82
C PRO A 53 -8.28 -27.96 -19.47
N LEU A 54 -6.96 -27.85 -19.62
CA LEU A 54 -6.02 -28.91 -19.28
C LEU A 54 -6.00 -29.18 -17.77
N LEU A 55 -5.95 -28.12 -16.96
CA LEU A 55 -5.97 -28.25 -15.50
C LEU A 55 -7.30 -28.81 -14.97
N MET A 56 -8.43 -28.49 -15.62
CA MET A 56 -9.74 -29.04 -15.27
C MET A 56 -9.80 -30.58 -15.38
N ASN A 57 -8.97 -31.17 -16.25
CA ASN A 57 -8.85 -32.61 -16.42
C ASN A 57 -7.87 -33.26 -15.42
N THR A 58 -7.31 -32.48 -14.49
CA THR A 58 -6.37 -32.95 -13.48
C THR A 58 -6.95 -32.83 -12.08
N ILE A 59 -6.40 -33.60 -11.14
CA ILE A 59 -6.67 -33.45 -9.71
C ILE A 59 -5.52 -32.65 -9.10
N LEU A 60 -5.87 -31.69 -8.23
CA LEU A 60 -4.89 -30.98 -7.42
C LEU A 60 -4.51 -31.81 -6.20
N SER A 61 -3.23 -31.89 -5.90
CA SER A 61 -2.77 -32.29 -4.58
C SER A 61 -3.07 -31.19 -3.56
N PRO A 62 -3.14 -31.51 -2.26
CA PRO A 62 -3.30 -30.51 -1.20
C PRO A 62 -2.25 -29.40 -1.26
N LYS A 63 -1.00 -29.74 -1.59
CA LYS A 63 0.08 -28.78 -1.71
C LYS A 63 -0.14 -27.80 -2.87
N GLU A 64 -0.56 -28.29 -4.03
CA GLU A 64 -0.87 -27.46 -5.20
C GLU A 64 -2.09 -26.55 -4.94
N PHE A 65 -3.11 -27.09 -4.27
CA PHE A 65 -4.27 -26.29 -3.88
C PHE A 65 -3.88 -25.15 -2.94
N LEU A 66 -3.09 -25.43 -1.90
CA LEU A 66 -2.57 -24.40 -0.99
C LEU A 66 -1.74 -23.35 -1.74
N GLN A 67 -0.89 -23.75 -2.70
CA GLN A 67 -0.14 -22.81 -3.52
C GLN A 67 -1.04 -21.88 -4.35
N LEU A 68 -2.13 -22.38 -4.92
CA LEU A 68 -3.09 -21.54 -5.65
C LEU A 68 -3.81 -20.56 -4.72
N VAL A 69 -4.17 -20.99 -3.50
CA VAL A 69 -4.76 -20.12 -2.48
C VAL A 69 -3.77 -19.06 -1.99
N GLU A 70 -2.50 -19.40 -1.77
CA GLU A 70 -1.46 -18.44 -1.38
C GLU A 70 -1.21 -17.38 -2.48
N ASN A 71 -1.21 -17.79 -3.74
CA ASN A 71 -1.08 -16.85 -4.87
C ASN A 71 -2.22 -15.83 -4.91
N GLN A 72 -3.43 -16.23 -4.49
CA GLN A 72 -4.55 -15.32 -4.32
C GLN A 72 -4.28 -14.29 -3.22
N GLN A 73 -3.91 -14.74 -2.03
CA GLN A 73 -3.64 -13.88 -0.87
C GLN A 73 -2.53 -12.86 -1.19
N THR A 74 -1.46 -13.31 -1.85
CA THR A 74 -0.30 -12.46 -2.19
C THR A 74 -0.68 -11.29 -3.12
N LYS A 75 -1.65 -11.47 -4.03
CA LYS A 75 -2.11 -10.37 -4.91
C LYS A 75 -3.01 -9.38 -4.18
N GLU A 76 -3.74 -9.84 -3.16
CA GLU A 76 -4.62 -9.00 -2.34
C GLU A 76 -3.83 -8.22 -1.27
N GLU A 77 -2.70 -8.72 -0.80
CA GLU A 77 -1.81 -8.07 0.19
C GLU A 77 -0.88 -7.00 -0.43
N LYS A 78 -1.45 -5.99 -1.10
CA LYS A 78 -0.71 -4.76 -1.42
C LYS A 78 -0.88 -3.73 -0.31
N PHE A 79 0.19 -3.50 0.45
CA PHE A 79 0.17 -2.54 1.54
C PHE A 79 0.34 -1.13 1.01
N LYS A 80 -0.73 -0.34 1.15
CA LYS A 80 -0.69 1.09 0.92
C LYS A 80 -0.36 1.79 2.22
N VAL A 81 0.61 2.69 2.16
CA VAL A 81 1.10 3.40 3.33
C VAL A 81 0.81 4.89 3.22
N ASN A 82 0.24 5.43 4.30
CA ASN A 82 -0.07 6.83 4.49
C ASN A 82 0.44 7.27 5.86
N THR A 83 0.86 8.54 5.97
CA THR A 83 1.33 9.10 7.24
C THR A 83 0.68 10.41 7.57
N LEU A 84 0.30 10.51 8.83
CA LEU A 84 -0.30 11.67 9.43
C LEU A 84 0.59 12.14 10.57
N THR A 85 0.74 13.44 10.74
CA THR A 85 1.46 14.01 11.88
C THR A 85 0.45 14.73 12.78
N LEU A 86 0.42 14.42 14.07
CA LEU A 86 -0.41 15.13 15.05
C LEU A 86 0.47 15.85 16.07
N PRO A 87 0.61 17.19 16.01
CA PRO A 87 1.35 17.95 17.01
C PRO A 87 0.71 17.83 18.40
N CYS A 88 1.50 17.44 19.40
CA CYS A 88 1.06 17.30 20.79
C CYS A 88 2.21 17.60 21.78
N LYS A 89 1.89 17.73 23.06
CA LYS A 89 2.86 17.93 24.15
C LYS A 89 2.51 17.01 25.32
N THR A 90 3.30 15.95 25.52
CA THR A 90 3.12 14.95 26.58
C THR A 90 4.40 14.15 26.96
N ASP A 91 4.84 14.29 28.20
CA ASP A 91 5.95 13.51 28.73
C ASP A 91 5.54 12.08 29.12
N LYS A 92 4.24 11.75 29.04
CA LYS A 92 3.71 10.42 29.39
C LYS A 92 4.19 9.34 28.41
N PRO A 93 4.37 8.08 28.86
CA PRO A 93 4.57 6.94 27.97
C PRO A 93 3.46 6.80 26.93
N LEU A 94 3.80 6.32 25.74
CA LEU A 94 2.86 6.25 24.61
C LEU A 94 1.66 5.30 24.86
N LEU A 95 1.83 4.23 25.64
CA LEU A 95 0.69 3.37 25.99
C LEU A 95 -0.26 4.03 26.99
N ASP A 96 0.24 4.91 27.86
CA ASP A 96 -0.54 5.52 28.93
C ASP A 96 -1.48 6.62 28.40
N ILE A 97 -1.21 7.12 27.19
CA ILE A 97 -2.08 8.07 26.49
C ILE A 97 -3.19 7.38 25.68
N ILE A 98 -3.13 6.05 25.51
CA ILE A 98 -4.16 5.30 24.79
C ILE A 98 -5.36 5.03 25.73
N PRO A 99 -6.61 5.10 25.24
CA PRO A 99 -7.78 4.77 26.06
C PRO A 99 -7.67 3.36 26.68
N SER A 100 -7.83 3.26 28.00
CA SER A 100 -7.75 1.98 28.72
C SER A 100 -8.81 0.96 28.28
N ASN A 101 -9.92 1.41 27.69
CA ASN A 101 -11.00 0.59 27.18
C ASN A 101 -11.00 0.47 25.64
N PHE A 102 -9.87 0.76 24.99
CA PHE A 102 -9.70 0.76 23.53
C PHE A 102 -10.15 -0.57 22.91
N SER A 103 -11.02 -0.48 21.91
CA SER A 103 -11.44 -1.63 21.12
C SER A 103 -11.92 -1.20 19.75
N ILE A 104 -11.29 -1.74 18.70
CA ILE A 104 -11.72 -1.53 17.31
C ILE A 104 -13.18 -1.96 17.13
N ASN A 105 -13.60 -3.07 17.76
CA ASN A 105 -14.97 -3.55 17.67
C ASN A 105 -16.00 -2.58 18.28
N LYS A 106 -15.63 -1.83 19.33
CA LYS A 106 -16.51 -0.78 19.89
C LYS A 106 -16.57 0.42 18.94
N ILE A 107 -15.42 0.88 18.46
CA ILE A 107 -15.31 2.00 17.51
C ILE A 107 -16.17 1.74 16.26
N ILE A 108 -16.11 0.52 15.70
CA ILE A 108 -16.94 0.12 14.55
C ILE A 108 -18.44 0.19 14.90
N LYS A 109 -18.86 -0.33 16.06
CA LYS A 109 -20.27 -0.33 16.49
C LYS A 109 -20.81 1.09 16.70
N GLU A 110 -19.99 2.01 17.18
CA GLU A 110 -20.37 3.40 17.42
C GLU A 110 -20.45 4.21 16.11
N ASN A 111 -19.67 3.84 15.08
CA ASN A 111 -19.58 4.58 13.82
C ASN A 111 -20.39 3.97 12.66
N ILE A 112 -20.82 2.70 12.75
CA ILE A 112 -21.52 2.00 11.67
C ILE A 112 -22.89 1.49 12.16
N VAL A 113 -23.95 2.02 11.55
CA VAL A 113 -25.35 1.69 11.90
C VAL A 113 -25.79 0.34 11.32
N TYR A 114 -25.19 -0.10 10.21
CA TYR A 114 -25.50 -1.37 9.56
C TYR A 114 -24.52 -2.47 9.97
N LYS A 115 -24.90 -3.73 9.71
CA LYS A 115 -23.98 -4.87 9.92
C LYS A 115 -22.98 -4.95 8.76
N PRO A 116 -21.69 -4.65 8.97
CA PRO A 116 -20.71 -4.77 7.90
C PRO A 116 -20.57 -6.24 7.47
N ASN A 117 -20.16 -6.42 6.21
CA ASN A 117 -19.80 -7.72 5.66
C ASN A 117 -18.39 -8.17 6.05
N TYR A 118 -17.77 -7.54 7.05
CA TYR A 118 -16.46 -7.90 7.56
C TYR A 118 -16.47 -7.95 9.10
N LYS A 119 -15.48 -8.62 9.67
CA LYS A 119 -15.26 -8.72 11.12
C LYS A 119 -13.80 -8.60 11.45
N VAL A 120 -13.48 -7.84 12.49
CA VAL A 120 -12.12 -7.79 13.05
C VAL A 120 -11.83 -9.13 13.72
N LYS A 121 -10.69 -9.74 13.38
CA LYS A 121 -10.22 -10.95 14.04
C LYS A 121 -9.66 -10.58 15.42
N ALA A 122 -10.06 -11.33 16.43
CA ALA A 122 -9.66 -11.14 17.84
C ALA A 122 -9.95 -9.72 18.37
N ASN A 123 -9.23 -9.32 19.43
CA ASN A 123 -9.29 -7.99 20.05
C ASN A 123 -7.89 -7.37 20.08
N PRO A 124 -7.43 -6.78 18.98
CA PRO A 124 -6.08 -6.24 18.85
C PRO A 124 -5.84 -5.09 19.84
N GLN A 125 -4.62 -4.98 20.35
CA GLN A 125 -4.21 -3.99 21.34
C GLN A 125 -2.90 -3.32 20.92
N PHE A 126 -2.66 -2.12 21.43
CA PHE A 126 -1.38 -1.43 21.20
C PHE A 126 -0.24 -2.12 21.96
N THR A 127 0.90 -2.25 21.29
CA THR A 127 2.13 -2.85 21.84
C THR A 127 3.31 -1.95 21.54
N TYR A 128 4.36 -1.95 22.38
CA TYR A 128 5.56 -1.17 22.09
C TYR A 128 6.32 -1.71 20.87
N THR A 129 6.82 -0.80 20.03
CA THR A 129 7.78 -1.12 18.97
C THR A 129 9.20 -1.01 19.52
N GLY A 130 9.96 -2.09 19.46
CA GLY A 130 11.36 -2.10 19.89
C GLY A 130 11.55 -2.02 21.41
N LYS A 131 12.81 -2.11 21.85
CA LYS A 131 13.18 -2.12 23.29
C LYS A 131 13.19 -0.72 23.91
N ASP A 132 13.30 0.31 23.08
CA ASP A 132 13.45 1.72 23.44
C ASP A 132 12.11 2.43 23.73
N LYS A 133 10.97 1.75 23.55
CA LYS A 133 9.61 2.24 23.86
C LYS A 133 9.27 3.61 23.23
N LYS A 134 9.94 3.96 22.12
CA LYS A 134 9.75 5.24 21.41
C LYS A 134 8.56 5.24 20.45
N GLY A 135 8.00 4.06 20.18
CA GLY A 135 6.81 3.89 19.37
C GLY A 135 5.91 2.78 19.92
N ILE A 136 4.65 2.82 19.52
CA ILE A 136 3.66 1.77 19.74
C ILE A 136 3.02 1.40 18.40
N GLN A 137 2.53 0.17 18.29
CA GLN A 137 1.86 -0.33 17.10
C GLN A 137 0.58 -1.07 17.45
N LEU A 138 -0.41 -0.95 16.58
CA LEU A 138 -1.66 -1.72 16.56
C LEU A 138 -1.73 -2.49 15.24
N GLU A 139 -1.45 -3.79 15.31
CA GLU A 139 -1.58 -4.71 14.18
C GLU A 139 -2.93 -5.43 14.28
N TYR A 140 -3.71 -5.40 13.21
CA TYR A 140 -5.01 -6.08 13.18
C TYR A 140 -5.33 -6.64 11.81
N GLU A 141 -6.28 -7.57 11.79
CA GLU A 141 -6.71 -8.27 10.61
C GLU A 141 -8.24 -8.34 10.56
N ILE A 142 -8.82 -8.18 9.38
CA ILE A 142 -10.26 -8.36 9.17
C ILE A 142 -10.52 -9.57 8.27
N GLU A 143 -11.58 -10.30 8.58
CA GLU A 143 -12.21 -11.28 7.68
C GLU A 143 -13.37 -10.61 6.97
N ARG A 144 -13.29 -10.47 5.65
CA ARG A 144 -14.36 -9.96 4.80
C ARG A 144 -15.10 -11.12 4.13
N GLU A 145 -16.42 -11.11 4.24
CA GLU A 145 -17.31 -12.05 3.57
C GLU A 145 -17.89 -11.41 2.29
N ASN A 146 -17.69 -12.05 1.14
CA ASN A 146 -18.27 -11.63 -0.13
C ASN A 146 -19.17 -12.73 -0.69
N ARG A 147 -20.48 -12.58 -0.45
CA ARG A 147 -21.50 -13.57 -0.85
C ARG A 147 -21.81 -13.57 -2.34
N THR A 148 -21.36 -12.56 -3.09
CA THR A 148 -21.57 -12.48 -4.54
C THR A 148 -20.40 -13.07 -5.33
N LYS A 149 -19.32 -13.48 -4.65
CA LYS A 149 -18.17 -14.12 -5.28
C LYS A 149 -18.32 -15.65 -5.26
N ASP A 150 -17.64 -16.31 -6.19
CA ASP A 150 -17.58 -17.76 -6.31
C ASP A 150 -17.21 -18.44 -4.98
N TRP A 151 -17.56 -19.72 -4.86
CA TRP A 151 -17.45 -20.53 -3.65
C TRP A 151 -16.07 -20.47 -2.97
N VAL A 152 -14.98 -20.26 -3.70
CA VAL A 152 -13.60 -20.10 -3.19
C VAL A 152 -13.34 -18.76 -2.50
N ASN A 153 -14.02 -17.70 -2.94
CA ASN A 153 -13.71 -16.30 -2.57
C ASN A 153 -14.75 -15.69 -1.65
N THR A 154 -15.55 -16.53 -0.99
CA THR A 154 -16.54 -16.09 -0.02
C THR A 154 -15.92 -15.41 1.18
N LYS A 155 -14.65 -15.71 1.51
CA LYS A 155 -13.92 -15.06 2.59
C LYS A 155 -12.53 -14.61 2.15
N THR A 156 -12.21 -13.36 2.46
CA THR A 156 -10.91 -12.74 2.20
C THR A 156 -10.39 -12.14 3.51
N THR A 157 -9.07 -12.05 3.62
CA THR A 157 -8.39 -11.58 4.83
C THR A 157 -7.57 -10.36 4.48
N HIS A 158 -7.69 -9.30 5.28
CA HIS A 158 -6.99 -8.04 5.04
C HIS A 158 -6.31 -7.56 6.32
N LYS A 159 -5.01 -7.25 6.22
CA LYS A 159 -4.19 -6.79 7.34
C LYS A 159 -4.07 -5.27 7.33
N ALA A 160 -3.90 -4.73 8.53
CA ALA A 160 -3.64 -3.33 8.75
C ALA A 160 -2.72 -3.12 9.95
N LEU A 161 -1.98 -2.02 9.91
CA LEU A 161 -1.04 -1.62 10.94
C LEU A 161 -1.21 -0.13 11.17
N ILE A 162 -1.32 0.29 12.42
CA ILE A 162 -1.20 1.68 12.85
C ILE A 162 0.01 1.79 13.76
N THR A 163 1.03 2.52 13.35
CA THR A 163 2.18 2.84 14.21
C THR A 163 2.02 4.26 14.74
N ILE A 164 2.41 4.50 16.00
CA ILE A 164 2.43 5.82 16.63
C ILE A 164 3.82 6.01 17.24
N GLU A 165 4.56 7.02 16.80
CA GLU A 165 5.93 7.31 17.27
C GLU A 165 6.06 8.75 17.76
N LYS A 166 6.96 8.99 18.73
CA LYS A 166 7.34 10.35 19.16
C LYS A 166 8.45 10.90 18.25
N LYS A 167 8.29 12.11 17.70
CA LYS A 167 9.42 12.82 17.04
C LYS A 167 10.52 13.17 18.06
N ALA A 168 11.77 13.20 17.60
CA ALA A 168 12.96 13.40 18.43
C ALA A 168 13.13 14.82 19.01
N ASN A 169 12.31 15.79 18.60
CA ASN A 169 12.61 17.22 18.77
C ASN A 169 11.69 17.92 19.80
N ASN A 170 11.49 17.42 21.02
CA ASN A 170 10.72 18.05 22.14
C ASN A 170 9.27 18.57 21.86
N GLU A 171 8.82 18.58 20.60
CA GLU A 171 7.46 18.75 20.14
C GLU A 171 6.98 17.37 19.75
N ILE A 172 6.07 16.83 20.56
CA ILE A 172 5.68 15.44 20.44
C ILE A 172 4.69 15.38 19.31
N SER A 173 5.18 15.13 18.11
CA SER A 173 4.30 14.86 17.00
C SER A 173 4.10 13.36 16.90
N LEU A 174 2.84 12.90 16.94
CA LEU A 174 2.52 11.50 16.66
C LEU A 174 2.62 11.28 15.16
N VAL A 175 3.50 10.38 14.73
CA VAL A 175 3.55 9.91 13.34
C VAL A 175 2.64 8.68 13.25
N LEU A 176 1.51 8.81 12.54
CA LEU A 176 0.56 7.73 12.36
C LEU A 176 0.70 7.13 10.97
N THR A 177 1.39 6.00 10.90
CA THR A 177 1.57 5.25 9.66
C THR A 177 0.48 4.21 9.60
N LYS A 178 -0.44 4.34 8.62
CA LYS A 178 -1.46 3.32 8.37
C LYS A 178 -1.09 2.49 7.15
N SER A 179 -1.03 1.18 7.33
CA SER A 179 -0.96 0.21 6.23
C SER A 179 -2.34 -0.40 6.04
N TYR A 180 -2.81 -0.52 4.80
CA TYR A 180 -4.08 -1.18 4.51
C TYR A 180 -4.02 -1.95 3.19
N THR A 181 -4.71 -3.08 3.13
CA THR A 181 -4.82 -3.92 1.91
C THR A 181 -6.21 -3.86 1.29
N SER A 182 -7.17 -3.18 1.93
CA SER A 182 -8.54 -3.02 1.42
C SER A 182 -9.16 -1.66 1.76
N LYS A 183 -10.28 -1.33 1.11
CA LYS A 183 -11.03 -0.11 1.42
C LYS A 183 -11.53 -0.12 2.86
N GLU A 184 -12.03 -1.27 3.31
CA GLU A 184 -12.60 -1.47 4.65
C GLU A 184 -11.53 -1.31 5.74
N THR A 185 -10.32 -1.84 5.54
CA THR A 185 -9.21 -1.63 6.49
C THR A 185 -8.81 -0.15 6.57
N ASN A 186 -8.82 0.60 5.46
CA ASN A 186 -8.61 2.05 5.47
C ASN A 186 -9.72 2.82 6.20
N GLU A 187 -10.99 2.43 6.00
CA GLU A 187 -12.14 3.04 6.69
C GLU A 187 -12.04 2.83 8.21
N ILE A 188 -11.66 1.62 8.65
CA ILE A 188 -11.42 1.33 10.08
C ILE A 188 -10.26 2.16 10.61
N ASN A 189 -9.15 2.28 9.87
CA ASN A 189 -8.02 3.13 10.26
C ASN A 189 -8.49 4.58 10.49
N GLU A 190 -9.26 5.17 9.59
CA GLU A 190 -9.80 6.54 9.76
C GLU A 190 -10.75 6.66 10.97
N MET A 191 -11.54 5.63 11.30
CA MET A 191 -12.37 5.62 12.51
C MET A 191 -11.51 5.58 13.78
N VAL A 192 -10.49 4.71 13.81
CA VAL A 192 -9.55 4.60 14.94
C VAL A 192 -8.79 5.92 15.14
N LEU A 193 -8.28 6.52 14.07
CA LEU A 193 -7.55 7.78 14.11
C LEU A 193 -8.41 8.94 14.65
N ARG A 194 -9.67 9.03 14.21
CA ARG A 194 -10.63 10.02 14.74
C ARG A 194 -10.88 9.81 16.23
N ASN A 195 -11.18 8.58 16.65
CA ASN A 195 -11.42 8.27 18.06
C ASN A 195 -10.21 8.57 18.94
N LEU A 196 -8.99 8.26 18.49
CA LEU A 196 -7.75 8.61 19.19
C LEU A 196 -7.55 10.13 19.27
N LYS A 197 -7.79 10.87 18.17
CA LYS A 197 -7.71 12.34 18.17
C LYS A 197 -8.67 12.95 19.20
N ASP A 198 -9.92 12.52 19.19
CA ASP A 198 -10.94 13.03 20.11
C ASP A 198 -10.58 12.71 21.56
N HIS A 199 -10.06 11.51 21.82
CA HIS A 199 -9.53 11.14 23.13
C HIS A 199 -8.35 12.04 23.55
N PHE A 200 -7.38 12.29 22.65
CA PHE A 200 -6.23 13.15 22.96
C PHE A 200 -6.64 14.60 23.23
N LYS A 201 -7.69 15.10 22.56
CA LYS A 201 -8.29 16.41 22.86
C LYS A 201 -8.93 16.43 24.24
N ASN A 202 -9.78 15.45 24.54
CA ASN A 202 -10.45 15.32 25.84
C ASN A 202 -9.45 15.15 27.00
N ALA A 203 -8.30 14.52 26.74
CA ALA A 203 -7.21 14.34 27.71
C ALA A 203 -6.25 15.53 27.80
N ASN A 204 -6.52 16.64 27.09
CA ASN A 204 -5.67 17.84 27.00
C ASN A 204 -4.23 17.56 26.52
N ILE A 205 -4.03 16.50 25.74
CA ILE A 205 -2.73 16.15 25.13
C ILE A 205 -2.50 16.95 23.84
N VAL A 206 -3.60 17.20 23.12
CA VAL A 206 -3.67 17.95 21.87
C VAL A 206 -4.67 19.09 22.08
N LYS A 207 -4.37 20.29 21.56
CA LYS A 207 -5.30 21.42 21.65
C LYS A 207 -6.52 21.20 20.76
N GLU A 208 -7.66 21.80 21.10
CA GLU A 208 -8.93 21.57 20.37
C GLU A 208 -8.86 21.98 18.89
N GLU A 209 -8.11 23.04 18.58
CA GLU A 209 -7.93 23.58 17.23
C GLU A 209 -6.98 22.75 16.35
N VAL A 210 -6.20 21.85 16.94
CA VAL A 210 -5.20 21.06 16.21
C VAL A 210 -5.87 19.87 15.52
N ASP A 211 -5.49 19.64 14.26
CA ASP A 211 -5.88 18.48 13.47
C ASP A 211 -4.64 17.77 12.88
N PHE A 212 -4.85 16.61 12.27
CA PHE A 212 -3.83 15.86 11.56
C PHE A 212 -3.25 16.68 10.41
N VAL A 213 -1.94 16.83 10.41
CA VAL A 213 -1.18 17.34 9.27
C VAL A 213 -0.92 16.20 8.31
N ARG A 214 -1.40 16.36 7.07
CA ARG A 214 -1.22 15.41 5.96
C ARG A 214 -0.31 16.05 4.90
N ILE A 215 0.43 15.24 4.17
CA ILE A 215 1.14 15.69 2.96
C ILE A 215 0.14 15.66 1.81
N LEU A 216 -0.32 16.83 1.39
CA LEU A 216 -1.33 16.99 0.36
C LEU A 216 -0.69 17.46 -0.95
N PHE A 217 -1.34 17.12 -2.05
CA PHE A 217 -0.95 17.55 -3.39
C PHE A 217 -0.82 19.08 -3.48
N ARG A 218 -1.77 19.81 -2.89
CA ARG A 218 -1.80 21.28 -2.84
C ARG A 218 -0.65 21.92 -2.06
N ASP A 219 0.11 21.14 -1.29
CA ASP A 219 1.23 21.65 -0.47
C ASP A 219 2.49 21.91 -1.30
N PHE A 220 2.46 21.61 -2.60
CA PHE A 220 3.59 21.77 -3.51
C PHE A 220 3.21 22.63 -4.73
N THR A 221 4.19 23.35 -5.28
CA THR A 221 4.15 23.78 -6.68
C THR A 221 4.45 22.59 -7.60
N ASN A 222 4.23 22.72 -8.91
CA ASN A 222 4.52 21.64 -9.87
C ASN A 222 6.01 21.23 -9.83
N GLN A 223 6.92 22.22 -9.87
CA GLN A 223 8.36 22.00 -9.74
C GLN A 223 8.70 21.30 -8.41
N ASN A 224 8.24 21.83 -7.29
CA ASN A 224 8.55 21.27 -5.98
C ASN A 224 8.02 19.86 -5.82
N ARG A 225 6.86 19.54 -6.40
CA ARG A 225 6.28 18.20 -6.37
C ARG A 225 7.12 17.21 -7.17
N ILE A 226 7.62 17.60 -8.34
CA ILE A 226 8.55 16.78 -9.12
C ILE A 226 9.81 16.53 -8.30
N GLN A 227 10.39 17.56 -7.68
CA GLN A 227 11.59 17.43 -6.85
C GLN A 227 11.36 16.56 -5.60
N PHE A 228 10.21 16.70 -4.95
CA PHE A 228 9.81 15.85 -3.82
C PHE A 228 9.72 14.38 -4.24
N LEU A 229 9.02 14.08 -5.34
CA LEU A 229 8.91 12.71 -5.86
C LEU A 229 10.27 12.15 -6.33
N TYR A 230 11.10 12.99 -6.94
CA TYR A 230 12.43 12.60 -7.43
C TYR A 230 13.45 12.41 -6.30
N SER A 231 13.25 13.05 -5.13
CA SER A 231 14.16 12.97 -3.98
C SER A 231 14.37 11.54 -3.46
N PHE A 232 13.41 10.63 -3.73
CA PHE A 232 13.50 9.22 -3.36
C PHE A 232 14.45 8.41 -4.26
N THR A 233 15.06 9.01 -5.29
CA THR A 233 16.13 8.37 -6.10
C THR A 233 17.51 8.53 -5.47
N SER A 234 17.64 9.33 -4.41
CA SER A 234 18.92 9.64 -3.79
C SER A 234 19.64 8.39 -3.24
N PRO A 235 20.93 8.20 -3.54
CA PRO A 235 21.75 7.15 -2.92
C PRO A 235 21.85 7.27 -1.38
N ALA A 236 21.55 8.45 -0.81
CA ALA A 236 21.54 8.67 0.62
C ALA A 236 20.33 8.05 1.34
N LEU A 237 19.33 7.55 0.61
CA LEU A 237 18.08 7.02 1.17
C LEU A 237 18.32 5.90 2.19
N SER A 238 19.15 4.90 1.84
CA SER A 238 19.57 3.84 2.75
C SER A 238 20.67 2.97 2.14
N ARG A 239 21.58 2.45 2.97
CA ARG A 239 22.55 1.42 2.54
C ARG A 239 21.89 0.09 2.17
N HIS A 240 20.65 -0.13 2.62
CA HIS A 240 19.90 -1.36 2.35
C HIS A 240 19.02 -1.27 1.10
N LEU A 241 18.88 -0.07 0.51
CA LEU A 241 17.96 0.18 -0.59
C LEU A 241 18.65 1.06 -1.65
N GLU A 242 19.08 0.43 -2.74
CA GLU A 242 19.82 1.05 -3.83
C GLU A 242 18.87 1.34 -5.00
N PHE A 243 18.79 2.59 -5.45
CA PHE A 243 17.99 2.98 -6.61
C PHE A 243 18.58 2.42 -7.91
N ILE A 244 17.72 1.89 -8.79
CA ILE A 244 18.12 1.34 -10.09
C ILE A 244 17.62 2.23 -11.23
N GLU A 245 16.30 2.42 -11.33
CA GLU A 245 15.68 3.12 -12.46
C GLU A 245 14.27 3.61 -12.13
N ILE A 246 13.81 4.62 -12.86
CA ILE A 246 12.39 4.99 -12.92
C ILE A 246 11.71 4.11 -13.96
N THR A 247 10.65 3.40 -13.57
CA THR A 247 9.93 2.45 -14.45
C THR A 247 8.64 3.02 -15.02
N ASP A 248 7.94 3.85 -14.23
CA ASP A 248 6.65 4.41 -14.62
C ASP A 248 6.51 5.88 -14.17
N LEU A 249 5.86 6.69 -14.99
CA LEU A 249 5.47 8.07 -14.70
C LEU A 249 4.01 8.29 -15.09
N ASN A 250 3.25 8.97 -14.23
CA ASN A 250 1.92 9.48 -14.59
C ASN A 250 1.95 11.01 -14.63
N VAL A 251 1.95 11.53 -15.85
CA VAL A 251 2.13 12.95 -16.15
C VAL A 251 0.82 13.53 -16.69
N HIS A 252 0.50 14.74 -16.25
CA HIS A 252 -0.56 15.57 -16.80
C HIS A 252 0.04 16.91 -17.20
N ILE A 253 -0.57 17.60 -18.16
CA ILE A 253 -0.24 19.01 -18.39
C ILE A 253 -1.05 19.85 -17.42
N ASP A 254 -0.44 20.89 -16.88
CA ASP A 254 -1.17 21.87 -16.09
C ASP A 254 -2.07 22.70 -17.02
N PRO A 255 -3.40 22.60 -16.91
CA PRO A 255 -4.30 23.39 -17.76
C PRO A 255 -4.22 24.89 -17.47
N ASN A 256 -3.65 25.29 -16.32
CA ASN A 256 -3.57 26.69 -15.90
C ASN A 256 -2.30 27.40 -16.37
N VAL A 257 -1.36 26.68 -17.01
CA VAL A 257 -0.11 27.27 -17.49
C VAL A 257 -0.17 27.44 -18.99
N ASP A 258 0.26 28.61 -19.47
CA ASP A 258 0.24 28.89 -20.90
C ASP A 258 1.27 28.02 -21.64
N ALA A 259 0.74 27.08 -22.42
CA ALA A 259 1.52 26.22 -23.30
C ALA A 259 1.39 26.69 -24.76
N PRO A 260 2.44 26.56 -25.58
CA PRO A 260 2.36 26.76 -27.03
C PRO A 260 1.18 25.99 -27.64
N GLN A 261 0.55 26.58 -28.65
CA GLN A 261 -0.67 26.04 -29.29
C GLN A 261 -0.48 24.60 -29.79
N GLU A 262 0.68 24.27 -30.36
CA GLU A 262 1.02 22.94 -30.85
C GLU A 262 1.01 21.88 -29.73
N ILE A 263 1.45 22.25 -28.51
CA ILE A 263 1.41 21.36 -27.34
C ILE A 263 -0.03 21.19 -26.86
N LYS A 264 -0.82 22.27 -26.84
CA LYS A 264 -2.25 22.19 -26.49
C LYS A 264 -3.01 21.28 -27.45
N GLU A 265 -2.71 21.34 -28.75
CA GLU A 265 -3.30 20.47 -29.77
C GLU A 265 -2.83 19.01 -29.64
N PHE A 266 -1.53 18.78 -29.42
CA PHE A 266 -0.98 17.42 -29.23
C PHE A 266 -1.58 16.70 -28.01
N ILE A 267 -1.85 17.44 -26.93
CA ILE A 267 -2.43 16.89 -25.70
C ILE A 267 -3.96 16.95 -25.68
N SER A 268 -4.60 17.62 -26.65
CA SER A 268 -6.06 17.69 -26.71
C SER A 268 -6.68 16.29 -26.79
N GLY A 269 -7.59 16.00 -25.86
CA GLY A 269 -8.22 14.68 -25.70
C GLY A 269 -7.41 13.66 -24.88
N ILE A 270 -6.18 13.98 -24.45
CA ILE A 270 -5.38 13.15 -23.54
C ILE A 270 -5.66 13.56 -22.10
N GLU A 271 -6.56 12.82 -21.43
CA GLU A 271 -6.85 13.04 -20.01
C GLU A 271 -5.69 12.63 -19.10
N LYS A 272 -4.93 11.59 -19.49
CA LYS A 272 -3.86 11.01 -18.67
C LYS A 272 -2.77 10.38 -19.54
N LEU A 273 -1.52 10.80 -19.35
CA LEU A 273 -0.37 10.17 -19.97
C LEU A 273 0.35 9.26 -18.97
N LYS A 274 0.27 7.94 -19.19
CA LYS A 274 1.08 6.96 -18.47
C LYS A 274 2.27 6.56 -19.34
N ILE A 275 3.47 6.81 -18.84
CA ILE A 275 4.73 6.45 -19.50
C ILE A 275 5.31 5.26 -18.75
N ASN A 276 5.52 4.15 -19.46
CA ASN A 276 6.18 2.97 -18.92
C ASN A 276 7.43 2.72 -19.76
N GLY A 277 8.58 2.57 -19.12
CA GLY A 277 9.85 2.45 -19.82
C GLY A 277 10.97 1.92 -18.94
N LYS A 278 12.19 2.00 -19.49
CA LYS A 278 13.42 1.75 -18.75
C LYS A 278 14.18 3.07 -18.66
N GLU A 279 14.90 3.24 -17.55
CA GLU A 279 15.77 4.40 -17.34
C GLU A 279 15.09 5.76 -17.55
N LEU A 280 13.82 5.90 -17.14
CA LEU A 280 13.06 7.15 -17.36
C LEU A 280 13.63 8.36 -16.62
N GLN A 281 14.65 8.20 -15.76
CA GLN A 281 15.40 9.30 -15.18
C GLN A 281 16.11 10.18 -16.22
N GLU A 282 16.45 9.64 -17.39
CA GLU A 282 17.04 10.40 -18.49
C GLU A 282 15.99 11.10 -19.37
N HIS A 283 14.70 10.82 -19.13
CA HIS A 283 13.62 11.35 -19.95
C HIS A 283 13.50 12.88 -19.79
N ILE A 284 13.08 13.55 -20.87
CA ILE A 284 12.96 15.02 -20.93
C ILE A 284 12.00 15.61 -19.87
N PHE A 285 11.05 14.80 -19.37
CA PHE A 285 10.12 15.19 -18.30
C PHE A 285 10.78 15.26 -16.92
N ILE A 286 11.98 14.69 -16.76
CA ILE A 286 12.77 14.71 -15.53
C ILE A 286 13.96 15.66 -15.68
N THR A 287 14.63 15.64 -16.83
CA THR A 287 15.91 16.33 -17.04
C THR A 287 15.76 17.80 -17.41
N LYS A 288 14.65 18.22 -18.03
CA LYS A 288 14.42 19.61 -18.43
C LYS A 288 13.51 20.36 -17.45
N ASN A 289 14.15 21.13 -16.57
CA ASN A 289 13.48 21.97 -15.58
C ASN A 289 12.49 22.99 -16.17
N ASP A 290 12.73 23.48 -17.39
CA ASP A 290 11.87 24.46 -18.07
C ASP A 290 10.42 23.96 -18.28
N TYR A 291 10.20 22.65 -18.25
CA TYR A 291 8.87 22.06 -18.38
C TYR A 291 8.20 21.77 -17.03
N HIS A 292 8.95 21.79 -15.93
CA HIS A 292 8.45 21.36 -14.62
C HIS A 292 7.33 22.26 -14.06
N GLU A 293 7.20 23.50 -14.54
CA GLU A 293 6.05 24.35 -14.21
C GLU A 293 4.79 23.95 -14.99
N LYS A 294 4.97 23.45 -16.21
CA LYS A 294 3.90 23.15 -17.17
C LYS A 294 3.34 21.74 -17.03
N ILE A 295 4.01 20.88 -16.28
CA ILE A 295 3.64 19.47 -16.12
C ILE A 295 3.40 19.11 -14.66
N ILE A 296 2.53 18.14 -14.47
CA ILE A 296 1.99 17.70 -13.20
C ILE A 296 2.30 16.22 -13.03
N PHE A 297 3.15 15.90 -12.07
CA PHE A 297 3.43 14.52 -11.71
C PHE A 297 2.46 14.03 -10.64
N SER A 298 1.67 13.03 -11.00
CA SER A 298 0.68 12.42 -10.11
C SER A 298 1.18 11.12 -9.47
N SER A 299 2.09 10.40 -10.14
CA SER A 299 2.88 9.34 -9.53
C SER A 299 4.19 9.07 -10.27
N ILE A 300 5.12 8.45 -9.55
CA ILE A 300 6.40 7.94 -10.03
C ILE A 300 6.61 6.53 -9.45
N SER A 301 7.06 5.58 -10.27
CA SER A 301 7.47 4.25 -9.82
C SER A 301 8.97 4.11 -9.90
N LEU A 302 9.59 3.83 -8.75
CA LEU A 302 11.03 3.69 -8.61
C LEU A 302 11.36 2.24 -8.30
N LYS A 303 12.31 1.68 -9.05
CA LYS A 303 12.82 0.34 -8.82
C LYS A 303 14.10 0.41 -8.00
N TYR A 304 14.17 -0.42 -6.98
CA TYR A 304 15.31 -0.54 -6.08
C TYR A 304 15.79 -1.98 -5.99
N LYS A 305 17.09 -2.13 -5.76
CA LYS A 305 17.68 -3.35 -5.21
C LYS A 305 17.69 -3.23 -3.69
N PHE A 306 17.40 -4.31 -2.98
CA PHE A 306 17.54 -4.34 -1.53
C PHE A 306 18.40 -5.48 -1.03
N ASN A 307 19.04 -5.27 0.11
CA ASN A 307 19.70 -6.31 0.90
C ASN A 307 19.45 -6.07 2.40
N PHE A 308 18.69 -6.97 3.00
CA PHE A 308 18.45 -7.01 4.44
C PHE A 308 18.91 -8.34 5.01
N ASN A 309 19.94 -8.33 5.87
CA ASN A 309 20.46 -9.51 6.53
C ASN A 309 20.79 -10.68 5.56
N GLY A 310 21.32 -10.38 4.37
CA GLY A 310 21.64 -11.38 3.35
C GLY A 310 20.46 -11.79 2.46
N ILE A 311 19.25 -11.27 2.71
CA ILE A 311 18.10 -11.45 1.82
C ILE A 311 18.14 -10.38 0.74
N GLU A 312 18.45 -10.81 -0.48
CA GLU A 312 18.55 -9.92 -1.65
C GLU A 312 17.35 -10.07 -2.59
N GLY A 313 16.95 -8.95 -3.17
CA GLY A 313 15.89 -8.89 -4.17
C GLY A 313 15.74 -7.49 -4.76
N ASN A 314 14.64 -7.29 -5.48
CA ASN A 314 14.25 -6.00 -6.02
C ASN A 314 12.86 -5.63 -5.52
N CYS A 315 12.61 -4.35 -5.28
CA CYS A 315 11.26 -3.85 -5.08
C CYS A 315 10.96 -2.70 -6.03
N ILE A 316 9.68 -2.52 -6.33
CA ILE A 316 9.17 -1.34 -7.03
C ILE A 316 8.29 -0.60 -6.03
N ILE A 317 8.57 0.69 -5.83
CA ILE A 317 7.80 1.56 -4.96
C ILE A 317 7.12 2.61 -5.82
N GLU A 318 5.79 2.62 -5.83
CA GLU A 318 5.01 3.68 -6.47
C GLU A 318 4.73 4.76 -5.45
N TYR A 319 5.23 5.97 -5.69
CA TYR A 319 4.93 7.17 -4.89
C TYR A 319 3.89 7.99 -5.63
N SER A 320 2.75 8.29 -5.00
CA SER A 320 1.60 8.83 -5.73
C SER A 320 0.71 9.75 -4.91
N PHE A 321 -0.11 10.52 -5.61
CA PHE A 321 -1.30 11.19 -5.11
C PHE A 321 -2.54 10.56 -5.76
N PRO A 322 -3.06 9.42 -5.25
CA PRO A 322 -4.05 8.62 -5.97
C PRO A 322 -5.34 9.38 -6.29
N ALA A 323 -5.85 10.20 -5.35
CA ALA A 323 -7.07 10.96 -5.59
C ALA A 323 -6.89 12.05 -6.66
N TYR A 324 -5.65 12.51 -6.90
CA TYR A 324 -5.35 13.39 -8.02
C TYR A 324 -5.32 12.59 -9.32
N LEU A 325 -4.66 11.42 -9.32
CA LEU A 325 -4.56 10.52 -10.47
C LEU A 325 -5.93 10.11 -11.07
N PHE A 326 -6.96 9.96 -10.23
CA PHE A 326 -8.28 9.49 -10.67
C PHE A 326 -9.38 10.57 -10.69
N LYS A 327 -9.22 11.66 -9.92
CA LYS A 327 -10.28 12.66 -9.73
C LYS A 327 -9.77 14.10 -9.76
N GLN A 328 -8.48 14.32 -10.05
CA GLN A 328 -7.81 15.63 -10.06
C GLN A 328 -8.01 16.43 -8.77
N SER A 329 -8.21 15.74 -7.63
CA SER A 329 -8.42 16.39 -6.33
C SER A 329 -7.12 16.96 -5.79
N THR A 330 -7.07 18.27 -5.56
CA THR A 330 -5.92 18.95 -4.96
C THR A 330 -5.73 18.63 -3.48
N ASN A 331 -6.75 18.07 -2.83
CA ASN A 331 -6.68 17.52 -1.47
C ASN A 331 -6.22 16.05 -1.47
N ALA A 332 -5.66 15.55 -2.58
CA ALA A 332 -5.11 14.22 -2.64
C ALA A 332 -3.94 14.07 -1.65
N GLU A 333 -4.00 13.02 -0.84
CA GLU A 333 -2.96 12.69 0.12
C GLU A 333 -1.87 11.85 -0.55
N PHE A 334 -0.61 12.11 -0.19
CA PHE A 334 0.53 11.32 -0.62
C PHE A 334 0.47 9.90 -0.07
N GLN A 335 0.75 8.91 -0.92
CA GLN A 335 0.78 7.49 -0.56
C GLN A 335 1.92 6.79 -1.28
N PHE A 336 2.37 5.67 -0.73
CA PHE A 336 3.20 4.72 -1.48
C PHE A 336 2.71 3.28 -1.39
N ASP A 337 2.93 2.52 -2.48
CA ASP A 337 2.68 1.09 -2.61
C ASP A 337 4.01 0.37 -2.89
N ILE A 338 4.31 -0.71 -2.16
CA ILE A 338 5.57 -1.45 -2.30
C ILE A 338 5.27 -2.83 -2.89
N SER A 339 5.87 -3.12 -4.04
CA SER A 339 5.85 -4.44 -4.68
C SER A 339 7.22 -5.11 -4.54
N ILE A 340 7.32 -6.15 -3.72
CA ILE A 340 8.58 -6.85 -3.41
C ILE A 340 8.73 -8.10 -4.28
N ASN A 341 9.90 -8.25 -4.90
CA ASN A 341 10.31 -9.44 -5.64
C ASN A 341 11.61 -9.99 -5.06
N VAL A 342 11.51 -11.09 -4.31
CA VAL A 342 12.66 -11.82 -3.77
C VAL A 342 13.17 -12.86 -4.77
N ASN A 343 14.48 -13.14 -4.72
CA ASN A 343 15.08 -14.20 -5.52
C ASN A 343 14.47 -15.57 -5.18
N ARG A 344 14.23 -16.40 -6.20
CA ARG A 344 13.58 -17.73 -6.05
C ARG A 344 14.26 -18.61 -4.99
N LYS A 345 15.59 -18.56 -4.87
CA LYS A 345 16.38 -19.35 -3.92
C LYS A 345 16.15 -18.98 -2.45
N VAL A 346 15.68 -17.75 -2.19
CA VAL A 346 15.51 -17.21 -0.82
C VAL A 346 14.02 -17.04 -0.49
N LYS A 347 13.12 -17.26 -1.47
CA LYS A 347 11.68 -17.01 -1.34
C LYS A 347 11.02 -17.82 -0.22
N GLU A 348 11.49 -19.04 0.03
CA GLU A 348 10.94 -19.90 1.09
C GLU A 348 11.33 -19.45 2.51
N PHE A 349 12.42 -18.67 2.65
CA PHE A 349 12.94 -18.20 3.93
C PHE A 349 12.68 -16.72 4.17
N ALA A 350 12.32 -15.97 3.13
CA ALA A 350 12.11 -14.54 3.21
C ALA A 350 10.75 -14.21 3.83
N ASN A 351 10.78 -13.53 4.98
CA ASN A 351 9.58 -12.93 5.55
C ASN A 351 9.24 -11.64 4.80
N VAL A 352 8.39 -11.73 3.77
CA VAL A 352 7.99 -10.59 2.94
C VAL A 352 7.33 -9.48 3.75
N ASN A 353 6.58 -9.82 4.82
CA ASN A 353 5.96 -8.82 5.69
C ASN A 353 7.00 -8.03 6.48
N GLU A 354 8.06 -8.69 6.94
CA GLU A 354 9.16 -8.02 7.62
C GLU A 354 9.96 -7.12 6.67
N LEU A 355 10.24 -7.60 5.45
CA LEU A 355 10.85 -6.77 4.40
C LEU A 355 9.99 -5.53 4.10
N HIS A 356 8.67 -5.72 4.00
CA HIS A 356 7.74 -4.62 3.78
C HIS A 356 7.80 -3.60 4.93
N LYS A 357 7.79 -4.05 6.19
CA LYS A 357 7.93 -3.19 7.37
C LYS A 357 9.26 -2.42 7.35
N ASN A 358 10.38 -3.09 7.06
CA ASN A 358 11.71 -2.49 7.02
C ASN A 358 11.84 -1.43 5.92
N ILE A 359 11.38 -1.73 4.70
CA ILE A 359 11.39 -0.78 3.57
C ILE A 359 10.48 0.41 3.89
N SER A 360 9.25 0.16 4.37
CA SER A 360 8.32 1.23 4.74
C SER A 360 8.94 2.21 5.74
N LYS A 361 9.64 1.69 6.76
CA LYS A 361 10.31 2.53 7.77
C LYS A 361 11.39 3.44 7.17
N ILE A 362 12.18 2.94 6.23
CA ILE A 362 13.20 3.74 5.52
C ILE A 362 12.52 4.89 4.77
N ILE A 363 11.47 4.59 4.00
CA ILE A 363 10.75 5.59 3.22
C ILE A 363 10.09 6.64 4.11
N GLU A 364 9.47 6.22 5.21
CA GLU A 364 8.83 7.12 6.17
C GLU A 364 9.80 8.13 6.78
N ASN A 365 10.99 7.68 7.18
CA ASN A 365 12.01 8.55 7.75
C ASN A 365 12.43 9.64 6.76
N GLN A 366 12.64 9.28 5.49
CA GLN A 366 13.05 10.24 4.47
C GLN A 366 11.91 11.18 4.07
N LYS A 367 10.68 10.66 4.00
CA LYS A 367 9.52 11.38 3.49
C LYS A 367 9.28 12.71 4.20
N LEU A 368 9.32 12.71 5.53
CA LEU A 368 9.06 13.91 6.32
C LEU A 368 10.14 14.97 6.10
N GLU A 369 11.41 14.57 6.03
CA GLU A 369 12.52 15.48 5.74
C GLU A 369 12.38 16.12 4.35
N GLN A 370 12.06 15.31 3.33
CA GLN A 370 11.89 15.82 1.97
C GLN A 370 10.62 16.67 1.82
N PHE A 371 9.57 16.37 2.59
CA PHE A 371 8.38 17.22 2.63
C PHE A 371 8.70 18.61 3.16
N GLU A 372 9.41 18.72 4.28
CA GLU A 372 9.80 20.02 4.83
C GLU A 372 10.68 20.82 3.86
N LYS A 373 11.54 20.14 3.10
CA LYS A 373 12.42 20.75 2.10
C LYS A 373 11.67 21.30 0.88
N TYR A 374 10.65 20.59 0.40
CA TYR A 374 10.00 20.90 -0.88
C TYR A 374 8.56 21.41 -0.75
N LYS A 375 7.96 21.46 0.44
CA LYS A 375 6.66 22.13 0.60
C LYS A 375 6.77 23.58 0.12
N LYS A 376 5.71 24.08 -0.51
CA LYS A 376 5.65 25.48 -0.92
C LYS A 376 5.71 26.37 0.34
N LEU A 377 6.45 27.47 0.27
CA LEU A 377 6.46 28.46 1.34
C LEU A 377 5.07 29.12 1.39
N VAL A 378 4.54 29.29 2.60
CA VAL A 378 3.32 30.08 2.80
C VAL A 378 3.77 31.54 2.82
N GLU A 379 3.34 32.31 1.83
CA GLU A 379 3.49 33.77 1.82
C GLU A 379 2.62 34.44 2.89
#